data_AF-A0A7J4LBI0-F1
#
_entry.id   AF-A0A7J4LBI0-F1
#
_cell.length_a   1.000
_cell.length_b   1.000
_cell.length_c   1.000
_cell.angle_alpha   90.00
_cell.angle_beta   90.00
_cell.angle_gamma   90.00
#
_symmetry.space_group_name_H-M   'P 1'
#
loop_
_entity.id
_entity.type
_entity.pdbx_description
1 polymer ?
#
loop_
_entity_poly.entity_id
_entity_poly.type
_entity_poly.pdbx_seq_one_letter_code
_entity_poly.pdbx_strand_id
1 'polypeptide(L)'
;MKTGNRKYLDMLMQVRDIRKNYLAKIVTNPKGEEWCISKHLLAASMRLIEVGTKEQAKGNKKESEAYFKSAFDLYSLFFAINMKMISVEKIKESDVKKFSPLNKFSELVKKMVDCCKEW
;
A
#
# COMPACT_ATOMS: atom_id res chain seq x y z
N MET A 1 -14.09 22.40 -9.47
CA MET A 1 -14.14 21.28 -10.45
C MET A 1 -13.69 21.81 -11.79
N LYS A 2 -12.58 21.33 -12.36
CA LYS A 2 -11.98 21.93 -13.58
C LYS A 2 -12.88 21.88 -14.82
N THR A 3 -13.85 20.96 -14.86
CA THR A 3 -14.74 20.73 -16.02
C THR A 3 -16.18 21.23 -15.82
N GLY A 4 -16.57 21.66 -14.61
CA GLY A 4 -17.97 21.99 -14.26
C GLY A 4 -18.99 20.83 -14.33
N ASN A 5 -18.60 19.67 -14.85
CA ASN A 5 -19.49 18.53 -15.08
C ASN A 5 -19.66 17.68 -13.81
N ARG A 6 -20.84 17.83 -13.17
CA ARG A 6 -21.21 17.12 -11.93
C ARG A 6 -21.15 15.60 -12.02
N LYS A 7 -21.28 15.00 -13.21
CA LYS A 7 -21.18 13.53 -13.39
C LYS A 7 -19.85 12.96 -12.90
N TYR A 8 -18.76 13.74 -12.94
CA TYR A 8 -17.48 13.31 -12.38
C TYR A 8 -17.49 13.18 -10.86
N LEU A 9 -18.32 13.96 -10.14
CA LEU A 9 -18.50 13.81 -8.69
C LEU A 9 -19.26 12.54 -8.36
N ASP A 10 -20.32 12.24 -9.12
CA ASP A 10 -21.11 11.02 -8.92
C ASP A 10 -20.26 9.77 -9.18
N MET A 11 -19.47 9.80 -10.25
CA MET A 11 -18.50 8.73 -10.55
C MET A 11 -17.45 8.59 -9.44
N LEU A 12 -16.91 9.71 -8.94
CA LEU A 12 -15.97 9.69 -7.82
C LEU A 12 -16.57 9.02 -6.59
N MET A 13 -17.85 9.22 -6.32
CA MET A 13 -18.53 8.58 -5.19
C MET A 13 -18.66 7.07 -5.39
N GLN A 14 -19.06 6.61 -6.57
CA GLN A 14 -19.13 5.19 -6.89
C GLN A 14 -17.76 4.50 -6.75
N VAL A 15 -16.70 5.12 -7.29
CA VAL A 15 -15.32 4.60 -7.17
C VAL A 15 -14.90 4.52 -5.70
N ARG A 16 -15.28 5.52 -4.90
CA ARG A 16 -14.98 5.51 -3.45
C ARG A 16 -15.73 4.41 -2.73
N ASP A 17 -16.99 4.14 -3.07
CA ASP A 17 -17.78 3.07 -2.45
C ASP A 17 -17.22 1.69 -2.78
N ILE A 18 -16.88 1.42 -4.04
CA ILE A 18 -16.19 0.18 -4.45
C ILE A 18 -14.91 0.00 -3.62
N ARG A 19 -14.06 1.02 -3.55
CA ARG A 19 -12.80 0.95 -2.80
C ARG A 19 -13.03 0.68 -1.31
N LYS A 20 -14.01 1.36 -0.69
CA LYS A 20 -14.35 1.13 0.74
C LYS A 20 -14.81 -0.31 0.95
N ASN A 21 -15.68 -0.83 0.09
CA ASN A 21 -16.25 -2.18 0.24
C ASN A 21 -15.18 -3.27 0.19
N TYR A 22 -14.23 -3.17 -0.75
CA TYR A 22 -13.13 -4.14 -0.82
C TYR A 22 -12.08 -3.93 0.28
N LEU A 23 -11.76 -2.69 0.64
CA LEU A 23 -10.81 -2.41 1.73
C LEU A 23 -11.32 -2.95 3.07
N ALA A 24 -12.63 -2.85 3.33
CA ALA A 24 -13.27 -3.37 4.54
C ALA A 24 -13.15 -4.90 4.70
N LYS A 25 -12.87 -5.65 3.63
CA LYS A 25 -12.60 -7.09 3.72
C LYS A 25 -11.25 -7.42 4.35
N ILE A 26 -10.32 -6.45 4.34
CA ILE A 26 -8.96 -6.62 4.87
C ILE A 26 -8.79 -5.82 6.17
N VAL A 27 -9.25 -4.57 6.16
CA VAL A 27 -9.13 -3.64 7.30
C VAL A 27 -10.34 -3.81 8.21
N THR A 28 -10.31 -4.82 9.08
CA THR A 28 -11.41 -5.12 10.00
C THR A 28 -11.21 -4.40 11.34
N ASN A 29 -12.27 -3.76 11.85
CA ASN A 29 -12.29 -3.05 13.14
C ASN A 29 -11.13 -2.06 13.33
N PRO A 30 -10.92 -1.11 12.39
CA PRO A 30 -9.84 -0.16 12.50
C PRO A 30 -9.98 0.73 13.73
N LYS A 31 -8.89 0.92 14.48
CA LYS A 31 -8.81 1.88 15.59
C LYS A 31 -8.10 3.17 15.13
N GLY A 32 -8.67 4.32 15.45
CA GLY A 32 -8.09 5.62 15.11
C GLY A 32 -7.79 5.75 13.60
N GLU A 33 -6.54 6.03 13.27
CA GLU A 33 -6.08 6.29 11.90
C GLU A 33 -5.79 5.02 11.07
N GLU A 34 -6.01 3.80 11.60
CA GLU A 34 -5.73 2.54 10.89
C GLU A 34 -6.41 2.44 9.52
N TRP A 35 -7.65 2.91 9.42
CA TRP A 35 -8.39 2.96 8.15
C TRP A 35 -7.72 3.90 7.15
N CYS A 36 -7.35 5.09 7.62
CA CYS A 36 -6.75 6.13 6.79
C CYS A 36 -5.33 5.77 6.35
N ILE A 37 -4.49 5.25 7.23
CA ILE A 37 -3.14 4.85 6.85
C ILE A 37 -3.17 3.66 5.88
N SER A 38 -4.06 2.68 6.10
CA SER A 38 -4.18 1.50 5.24
C SER A 38 -4.57 1.86 3.80
N LYS A 39 -5.55 2.76 3.61
CA LYS A 39 -5.91 3.22 2.25
C LYS A 39 -4.74 3.96 1.56
N HIS A 40 -3.94 4.72 2.31
CA HIS A 40 -2.82 5.49 1.75
C HIS A 40 -1.64 4.59 1.38
N LEU A 41 -1.30 3.62 2.24
CA LEU A 41 -0.24 2.65 1.98
C LEU A 41 -0.53 1.80 0.74
N LEU A 42 -1.74 1.26 0.65
CA LEU A 42 -2.13 0.42 -0.48
C LEU A 42 -2.17 1.23 -1.79
N ALA A 43 -2.74 2.45 -1.78
CA ALA A 43 -2.80 3.30 -2.97
C ALA A 43 -1.41 3.76 -3.43
N ALA A 44 -0.54 4.14 -2.50
CA ALA A 44 0.83 4.57 -2.81
C ALA A 44 1.67 3.40 -3.35
N SER A 45 1.55 2.21 -2.76
CA SER A 45 2.22 0.99 -3.27
C SER A 45 1.84 0.72 -4.72
N MET A 46 0.54 0.68 -5.04
CA MET A 46 0.06 0.44 -6.41
C MET A 46 0.55 1.51 -7.41
N ARG A 47 0.61 2.78 -6.98
CA ARG A 47 1.12 3.87 -7.83
C ARG A 47 2.61 3.74 -8.10
N LEU A 48 3.40 3.33 -7.10
CA LEU A 48 4.82 3.07 -7.27
C LEU A 48 5.08 1.89 -8.20
N ILE A 49 4.26 0.82 -8.13
CA ILE A 49 4.33 -0.29 -9.10
C ILE A 49 4.07 0.22 -10.52
N GLU A 50 3.02 1.03 -10.74
CA GLU A 50 2.71 1.59 -12.06
C GLU A 50 3.86 2.41 -12.63
N VAL A 51 4.49 3.26 -11.81
CA VAL A 51 5.64 4.08 -12.23
C VAL A 51 6.87 3.21 -12.47
N GLY A 52 7.14 2.23 -11.60
CA GLY A 52 8.23 1.26 -11.75
C GLY A 52 8.11 0.48 -13.07
N THR A 53 6.91 0.02 -13.42
CA THR A 53 6.66 -0.66 -14.72
C THR A 53 6.92 0.27 -15.90
N LYS A 54 6.55 1.56 -15.81
CA LYS A 54 6.83 2.54 -16.87
C LYS A 54 8.33 2.78 -17.04
N GLU A 55 9.08 2.92 -15.95
CA GLU A 55 10.53 3.07 -16.00
C GLU A 55 11.22 1.81 -16.52
N GLN A 56 10.73 0.63 -16.14
CA GLN A 56 11.22 -0.64 -16.66
C GLN A 56 11.02 -0.73 -18.18
N ALA A 57 9.86 -0.34 -18.69
CA ALA A 57 9.56 -0.34 -20.12
C ALA A 57 10.45 0.64 -20.92
N LYS A 58 10.94 1.71 -20.28
CA LYS A 58 11.92 2.65 -20.87
C LYS A 58 13.37 2.13 -20.81
N GLY A 59 13.62 1.00 -20.15
CA GLY A 59 14.96 0.46 -19.93
C GLY A 59 15.69 1.02 -18.70
N ASN A 60 15.03 1.84 -17.88
CA ASN A 60 15.61 2.49 -16.70
C ASN A 60 15.63 1.55 -15.49
N LYS A 61 16.37 0.44 -15.59
CA LYS A 61 16.34 -0.67 -14.61
C LYS A 61 16.64 -0.26 -13.16
N LYS A 62 17.64 0.61 -12.95
CA LYS A 62 18.01 1.05 -11.59
C LYS A 62 16.90 1.87 -10.93
N GLU A 63 16.23 2.71 -11.71
CA GLU A 63 15.16 3.57 -11.23
C GLU A 63 13.88 2.74 -10.98
N SER A 64 13.54 1.81 -11.87
CA SER A 64 12.41 0.91 -11.68
C SER A 64 12.56 0.03 -10.43
N GLU A 65 13.77 -0.50 -10.17
CA GLU A 65 14.07 -1.26 -8.96
C GLU A 65 13.80 -0.45 -7.67
N ALA A 66 14.16 0.83 -7.65
CA ALA A 66 13.88 1.71 -6.51
C ALA A 66 12.37 1.86 -6.28
N TYR A 67 11.59 2.07 -7.35
CA TYR A 67 10.13 2.14 -7.26
C TYR A 67 9.50 0.83 -6.75
N PHE A 68 9.93 -0.32 -7.28
CA PHE A 68 9.41 -1.62 -6.83
C PHE A 68 9.77 -1.92 -5.38
N LYS A 69 10.98 -1.58 -4.95
CA LYS A 69 11.39 -1.72 -3.56
C LYS A 69 10.51 -0.88 -2.64
N SER A 70 10.34 0.41 -2.93
CA SER A 70 9.45 1.28 -2.14
C SER A 70 8.00 0.79 -2.16
N ALA A 71 7.51 0.30 -3.30
CA ALA A 71 6.16 -0.28 -3.38
C ALA A 71 5.98 -1.49 -2.46
N PHE A 72 6.96 -2.40 -2.47
CA PHE A 72 6.99 -3.58 -1.62
C PHE A 72 7.05 -3.19 -0.14
N ASP A 73 7.84 -2.16 0.19
CA ASP A 73 7.99 -1.67 1.56
C ASP A 73 6.65 -1.14 2.12
N LEU A 74 5.90 -0.37 1.31
CA LEU A 74 4.56 0.13 1.69
C LEU A 74 3.50 -0.97 1.75
N TYR A 75 3.52 -1.92 0.80
CA TYR A 75 2.60 -3.06 0.78
C TYR A 75 2.80 -3.96 2.01
N SER A 76 4.06 -4.15 2.37
CA SER A 76 4.43 -4.85 3.58
C SER A 76 3.85 -4.13 4.80
N LEU A 77 4.10 -2.84 4.96
CA LEU A 77 3.57 -2.10 6.10
C LEU A 77 2.03 -2.17 6.19
N PHE A 78 1.34 -2.14 5.05
CA PHE A 78 -0.11 -2.33 5.00
C PHE A 78 -0.54 -3.64 5.67
N PHE A 79 0.10 -4.77 5.33
CA PHE A 79 -0.22 -6.04 5.97
C PHE A 79 0.23 -6.12 7.43
N ALA A 80 1.35 -5.50 7.78
CA ALA A 80 1.85 -5.49 9.15
C ALA A 80 0.81 -4.90 10.12
N ILE A 81 0.18 -3.79 9.71
CA ILE A 81 -0.85 -3.11 10.47
C ILE A 81 -2.14 -3.94 10.49
N ASN A 82 -2.58 -4.42 9.33
CA ASN A 82 -3.88 -5.09 9.21
C ASN A 82 -3.90 -6.51 9.82
N MET A 83 -2.74 -7.18 9.90
CA MET A 83 -2.58 -8.44 10.61
C MET A 83 -2.21 -8.26 12.10
N LYS A 84 -2.33 -7.03 12.63
CA LYS A 84 -2.04 -6.67 14.03
C LYS A 84 -0.63 -7.06 14.51
N MET A 85 0.32 -7.14 13.58
CA MET A 85 1.71 -7.49 13.87
C MET A 85 2.50 -6.30 14.41
N ILE A 86 2.08 -5.09 14.06
CA ILE A 86 2.63 -3.84 14.57
C ILE A 86 1.46 -3.01 15.10
N SER A 87 1.57 -2.52 16.34
CA SER A 87 0.66 -1.49 16.83
C SER A 87 1.17 -0.13 16.37
N VAL A 88 0.34 0.61 15.63
CA VAL A 88 0.65 1.96 15.15
C VAL A 88 0.96 2.91 16.33
N GLU A 89 0.35 2.67 17.48
CA GLU A 89 0.55 3.42 18.73
C GLU A 89 1.99 3.29 19.29
N LYS A 90 2.70 2.22 18.92
CA LYS A 90 4.05 1.93 19.39
C LYS A 90 5.14 2.37 18.41
N ILE A 91 4.77 2.90 17.24
CA ILE A 91 5.72 3.39 16.24
C ILE A 91 6.30 4.71 16.74
N LYS A 92 7.59 4.73 17.09
CA LYS A 92 8.28 5.97 17.46
C LYS A 92 8.65 6.74 16.20
N GLU A 93 8.77 8.06 16.31
CA GLU A 93 9.19 8.93 15.21
C GLU A 93 10.59 8.56 14.65
N SER A 94 11.45 7.98 15.49
CA SER A 94 12.73 7.39 15.10
C SER A 94 12.58 6.16 14.19
N ASP A 95 11.49 5.41 14.35
CA ASP A 95 11.19 4.20 13.57
C ASP A 95 10.67 4.58 12.18
N VAL A 96 10.00 5.73 12.06
CA VAL A 96 9.56 6.31 10.77
C VAL A 96 10.75 6.78 9.93
N LYS A 97 11.75 7.42 10.54
CA LYS A 97 12.99 7.85 9.83
C LYS A 97 13.93 6.69 9.50
N LYS A 98 13.94 5.67 10.35
CA LYS A 98 14.64 4.40 10.12
C LYS A 98 13.65 3.32 9.74
N PHE A 99 12.77 3.56 8.74
CA PHE A 99 11.85 2.52 8.28
C PHE A 99 12.63 1.44 7.49
N SER A 100 13.43 0.70 8.25
CA SER A 100 14.14 -0.54 8.01
C SER A 100 13.53 -1.68 8.84
N PRO A 101 12.19 -1.80 9.07
CA PRO A 101 11.61 -3.05 9.57
C PRO A 101 11.59 -4.13 8.47
N LEU A 102 12.17 -3.83 7.30
CA LEU A 102 12.02 -4.59 6.08
C LEU A 102 12.64 -5.96 6.13
N ASN A 103 13.78 -6.22 6.78
CA ASN A 103 14.41 -7.53 6.58
C ASN A 103 13.57 -8.68 7.17
N LYS A 104 13.11 -8.59 8.43
CA LYS A 104 12.28 -9.65 9.05
C LYS A 104 10.85 -9.66 8.52
N PHE A 105 10.29 -8.49 8.21
CA PHE A 105 8.90 -8.38 7.81
C PHE A 105 8.70 -8.60 6.30
N SER A 106 9.67 -8.18 5.46
CA SER A 106 9.75 -8.58 4.05
C SER A 106 9.80 -10.08 3.92
N GLU A 107 10.57 -10.79 4.76
CA GLU A 107 10.63 -12.24 4.74
C GLU A 107 9.28 -12.89 5.10
N LEU A 108 8.55 -12.33 6.06
CA LEU A 108 7.22 -12.86 6.42
C LEU A 108 6.18 -12.57 5.32
N VAL A 109 6.16 -11.36 4.77
CA VAL A 109 5.28 -11.02 3.64
C VAL A 109 5.65 -11.82 2.40
N LYS A 110 6.94 -12.01 2.11
CA LYS A 110 7.39 -12.89 1.03
C LYS A 110 6.92 -14.32 1.24
N LYS A 111 6.85 -14.81 2.48
CA LYS A 111 6.30 -16.14 2.81
C LYS A 111 4.76 -16.19 2.71
N MET A 112 4.07 -15.11 3.04
CA MET A 112 2.60 -15.03 2.99
C MET A 112 2.06 -14.72 1.58
N VAL A 113 2.84 -14.03 0.76
CA VAL A 113 2.54 -13.64 -0.62
C VAL A 113 3.42 -14.47 -1.57
N ASP A 114 3.86 -15.63 -1.11
CA ASP A 114 4.63 -16.58 -1.93
C ASP A 114 3.67 -17.27 -2.91
N CYS A 115 3.23 -16.55 -3.93
CA CYS A 115 2.37 -17.10 -4.98
C CYS A 115 3.02 -18.27 -5.74
N CYS A 116 4.32 -18.53 -5.54
CA CYS A 116 5.01 -19.70 -6.08
C CYS A 116 4.81 -20.98 -5.26
N LYS A 117 4.27 -20.88 -4.03
CA LYS A 117 3.89 -22.03 -3.18
C LYS A 117 2.39 -22.32 -3.17
N GLU A 118 1.60 -21.47 -3.82
CA GLU A 118 0.16 -21.62 -3.96
C GLU A 118 -0.23 -22.62 -5.07
N TRP A 119 0.74 -23.27 -5.72
CA TRP A 119 0.58 -24.24 -6.82
C TRP A 119 1.51 -25.44 -6.63
#